data_AF-A5ZY75-F1
#
_entry.id   AF-A5ZY75-F1
#
_cell.length_a   1.000
_cell.length_b   1.000
_cell.length_c   1.000
_cell.angle_alpha   90.00
_cell.angle_beta   90.00
_cell.angle_gamma   90.00
#
_symmetry.space_group_name_H-M   'P 1'
#
loop_
_entity.id
_entity.type
_entity.pdbx_description
1 polymer ?
#
loop_
_entity_poly.entity_id
_entity_poly.type
_entity_poly.pdbx_seq_one_letter_code
_entity_poly.pdbx_strand_id
1 'polypeptide(L)' 'MNPMRSQKENTGTAPVTVKKALVLISQGGYKRIGKMIEDSFAENNCELVFDYFNGECSTNEINRLLKVVRQRL' A
#
# COMPACT_ATOMS: atom_id res chain seq x y z
N MET A 1 -10.43 -13.25 -26.81
CA MET A 1 -9.90 -12.39 -25.72
C MET A 1 -11.00 -12.27 -24.69
N ASN A 2 -10.90 -12.93 -23.53
CA ASN A 2 -11.90 -12.72 -22.48
C ASN A 2 -11.58 -11.39 -21.78
N PRO A 3 -12.55 -10.49 -21.58
CA PRO A 3 -12.32 -9.30 -20.78
C PRO A 3 -11.96 -9.73 -19.36
N MET A 4 -10.86 -9.17 -18.85
CA MET A 4 -10.44 -9.31 -17.46
C MET A 4 -11.61 -8.85 -16.59
N ARG A 5 -12.18 -9.78 -15.81
CA ARG A 5 -13.25 -9.50 -14.86
C ARG A 5 -12.73 -8.41 -13.91
N SER A 6 -13.31 -7.21 -13.97
CA SER A 6 -13.11 -6.19 -12.94
C SER A 6 -13.60 -6.80 -11.62
N GLN A 7 -12.66 -7.08 -10.71
CA GLN A 7 -12.96 -7.59 -9.38
C GLN A 7 -13.61 -6.44 -8.59
N LYS A 8 -14.93 -6.28 -8.72
CA LYS A 8 -15.72 -5.57 -7.72
C LYS A 8 -15.91 -6.52 -6.55
N GLU A 9 -15.06 -6.41 -5.54
CA GLU A 9 -15.25 -7.11 -4.28
C GLU A 9 -16.49 -6.53 -3.59
N ASN A 10 -17.49 -7.39 -3.41
CA ASN A 10 -18.73 -7.11 -2.68
C ASN A 10 -18.52 -7.49 -1.21
N THR A 11 -18.02 -6.56 -0.40
CA THR A 11 -18.08 -6.67 1.07
C THR A 11 -19.07 -5.63 1.56
N GLY A 12 -20.20 -6.07 2.12
CA GLY A 12 -21.29 -5.25 2.67
C GLY A 12 -20.91 -4.47 3.93
N THR A 13 -19.81 -3.75 3.90
CA THR A 13 -19.32 -2.83 4.92
C THR A 13 -19.37 -1.43 4.31
N ALA A 14 -19.82 -0.43 5.08
CA ALA A 14 -19.79 0.96 4.62
C ALA A 14 -18.41 1.30 4.02
N PRO A 15 -18.32 2.08 2.91
CA PRO A 15 -17.05 2.32 2.24
C PRO A 15 -16.06 2.93 3.23
N VAL A 16 -15.08 2.14 3.65
CA VAL A 16 -13.99 2.61 4.50
C VAL A 16 -13.19 3.59 3.64
N THR A 17 -13.35 4.87 3.91
CA THR A 17 -12.60 5.92 3.20
C THR A 17 -11.19 5.95 3.77
N VAL A 18 -10.28 5.24 3.13
CA VAL A 18 -8.85 5.29 3.45
C VAL A 18 -8.28 6.57 2.87
N LYS A 19 -7.88 7.52 3.73
CA LYS A 19 -7.26 8.79 3.32
C LYS A 19 -5.77 8.64 3.01
N LYS A 20 -5.09 7.77 3.75
CA LYS A 20 -3.66 7.49 3.59
C LYS A 20 -3.39 6.00 3.80
N ALA A 21 -2.50 5.42 3.01
CA ALA A 21 -2.07 4.03 3.14
C ALA A 21 -0.55 3.90 3.14
N LEU A 22 0.00 3.16 4.11
CA LEU A 22 1.42 2.77 4.09
C LEU A 22 1.61 1.58 3.14
N VAL A 23 2.46 1.75 2.14
CA VAL A 23 2.91 0.68 1.25
C VAL A 23 4.32 0.27 1.67
N LEU A 24 4.40 -0.78 2.49
CA LEU A 24 5.67 -1.39 2.87
C LEU A 24 6.13 -2.35 1.78
N ILE A 25 7.27 -2.05 1.15
CA ILE A 25 7.74 -2.78 -0.04
C ILE A 25 9.25 -2.91 -0.04
N SER A 26 9.82 -3.93 -0.67
CA SER A 26 11.29 -3.95 -0.89
C SER A 26 11.68 -3.02 -2.04
N GLN A 27 12.94 -2.57 -2.09
CA GLN A 27 13.42 -1.73 -3.21
C GLN A 27 13.24 -2.43 -4.57
N GLY A 28 13.54 -3.73 -4.64
CA GLY A 28 13.33 -4.53 -5.85
C GLY A 28 11.85 -4.69 -6.20
N GLY A 29 10.98 -4.80 -5.20
CA GLY A 29 9.52 -4.81 -5.39
C GLY A 29 9.05 -3.50 -6.00
N TYR A 30 9.46 -2.36 -5.45
CA TYR A 30 9.08 -1.05 -5.97
C TYR A 30 9.53 -0.85 -7.42
N LYS A 31 10.75 -1.28 -7.78
CA LYS A 31 11.21 -1.24 -9.17
C LYS A 31 10.34 -2.04 -10.15
N ARG A 32 9.73 -3.15 -9.71
CA ARG A 32 8.91 -4.02 -10.57
C ARG A 32 7.44 -3.61 -10.63
N ILE A 33 6.87 -3.20 -9.50
CA ILE A 33 5.42 -2.99 -9.37
C ILE A 33 5.02 -1.64 -8.76
N GLY A 34 5.96 -0.78 -8.38
CA GLY A 34 5.68 0.50 -7.72
C GLY A 34 4.73 1.37 -8.54
N LYS A 35 5.01 1.54 -9.84
CA LYS A 35 4.15 2.30 -10.74
C LYS A 35 2.75 1.69 -10.91
N MET A 36 2.64 0.37 -10.96
CA MET A 36 1.34 -0.30 -11.02
C MET A 36 0.51 -0.03 -9.75
N ILE A 37 1.15 0.01 -8.58
CA ILE A 37 0.49 0.37 -7.33
C ILE A 37 0.04 1.83 -7.38
N GLU A 38 0.92 2.77 -7.77
CA GLU A 38 0.56 4.19 -7.91
C GLU A 38 -0.62 4.41 -8.86
N ASP A 39 -0.57 3.81 -10.06
CA ASP A 39 -1.61 3.93 -11.08
C ASP A 39 -2.94 3.33 -10.58
N SER A 40 -2.91 2.26 -9.78
CA SER A 40 -4.13 1.64 -9.20
C SER A 40 -4.82 2.51 -8.15
N PHE A 41 -4.11 3.46 -7.54
CA PHE A 41 -4.65 4.39 -6.55
C PHE A 41 -4.84 5.82 -7.08
N ALA A 42 -4.44 6.11 -8.31
CA ALA A 42 -4.51 7.45 -8.90
C ALA A 42 -5.94 8.04 -8.96
N GLU A 43 -6.96 7.18 -9.13
CA GLU A 43 -8.37 7.59 -9.17
C GLU A 43 -9.02 7.59 -7.77
N ASN A 44 -8.30 7.14 -6.74
CA ASN A 44 -8.77 7.12 -5.36
C ASN A 44 -8.24 8.35 -4.61
N ASN A 45 -9.06 8.94 -3.73
CA ASN A 45 -8.63 10.05 -2.87
C ASN A 45 -7.82 9.54 -1.66
N CYS A 46 -6.84 8.66 -1.91
CA CYS A 46 -5.99 7.98 -0.95
C CYS A 46 -4.51 8.30 -1.25
N GLU A 47 -3.84 8.92 -0.29
CA GLU A 47 -2.39 9.21 -0.37
C GLU A 47 -1.59 7.93 -0.05
N LEU A 48 -0.70 7.54 -0.96
CA LEU A 48 0.22 6.44 -0.72
C LEU A 48 1.51 6.93 -0.05
N VAL A 49 1.86 6.33 1.07
CA VAL A 49 3.14 6.51 1.76
C VAL A 49 3.97 5.27 1.52
N PHE A 50 4.97 5.32 0.64
CA PHE A 50 5.89 4.21 0.45
C PHE A 50 6.99 4.20 1.51
N ASP A 51 7.30 3.01 2.03
CA ASP A 51 8.44 2.77 2.91
C ASP A 51 9.13 1.46 2.54
N TYR A 52 10.46 1.42 2.66
CA TYR A 52 11.24 0.27 2.25
C TYR A 52 11.49 -0.71 3.40
N PHE A 53 11.11 -1.97 3.21
CA PHE A 53 11.43 -3.06 4.13
C PHE A 53 12.91 -3.42 4.07
N ASN A 54 13.56 -3.46 5.23
CA ASN A 54 15.01 -3.67 5.32
C ASN A 54 15.45 -5.14 5.25
N GLY A 55 14.52 -6.08 5.07
CA GLY A 55 14.82 -7.49 4.80
C GLY A 55 14.75 -8.42 6.01
N GLU A 56 14.48 -7.89 7.21
CA GLU A 56 14.35 -8.68 8.44
C GLU A 56 13.06 -8.36 9.20
N CYS A 57 12.42 -9.39 9.77
CA CYS A 57 11.28 -9.23 10.65
C CYS A 57 11.79 -9.20 12.11
N SER A 58 12.29 -8.04 12.53
CA SER A 58 12.83 -7.83 13.88
C SER A 58 11.97 -6.86 14.67
N THR A 59 12.04 -6.91 16.01
CA THR A 59 11.39 -5.92 16.88
C THR A 59 11.85 -4.50 16.54
N ASN A 60 13.11 -4.35 16.12
CA ASN A 60 13.67 -3.08 15.67
C ASN A 60 12.96 -2.57 14.41
N GLU A 61 12.75 -3.45 13.41
CA GLU A 61 12.04 -3.09 12.19
C GLU A 61 10.57 -2.76 12.47
N ILE A 62 9.88 -3.52 13.33
CA ILE A 62 8.51 -3.20 13.76
C ILE A 62 8.45 -1.82 14.43
N ASN A 63 9.38 -1.53 15.34
CA ASN A 63 9.44 -0.23 16.01
C ASN A 63 9.72 0.93 15.05
N ARG A 64 10.56 0.70 14.02
CA ARG A 64 10.80 1.68 12.94
C ARG A 64 9.51 1.94 12.15
N LEU A 65 8.81 0.89 11.73
CA LEU A 65 7.55 1.01 10.98
C LEU A 65 6.46 1.72 11.79
N LEU A 66 6.35 1.43 13.09
CA LEU A 66 5.42 2.15 13.98
C LEU A 66 5.72 3.65 14.03
N LYS A 67 6.99 4.07 14.00
CA LYS A 67 7.35 5.49 13.92
C LYS A 67 6.91 6.10 12.60
N VAL A 68 7.13 5.40 11.48
CA VAL A 68 6.69 5.85 10.14
C VAL A 68 5.18 6.06 10.11
N VAL A 69 4.40 5.08 10.58
CA VAL A 69 2.94 5.17 10.67
C VAL A 69 2.53 6.39 11.48
N ARG A 70 3.05 6.54 12.71
CA ARG A 70 2.68 7.66 13.60
C ARG A 70 3.05 9.05 13.08
N GLN A 71 4.06 9.14 12.19
CA GLN A 71 4.56 10.42 11.68
C GLN A 71 3.97 10.79 10.31
N ARG A 72 3.55 9.80 9.52
CA ARG A 72 3.18 10.02 8.11
C ARG A 72 1.72 9.69 7.80
N LEU A 73 1.05 8.90 8.64
CA LEU A 73 -0.37 8.54 8.54
C LEU A 73 -1.18 9.24 9.64
#